data_AF-A0A0C1EI29-F1
#
_entry.id   AF-A0A0C1EI29-F1
#
_cell.length_a   1.000
_cell.length_b   1.000
_cell.length_c   1.000
_cell.angle_alpha   90.00
_cell.angle_beta   90.00
_cell.angle_gamma   90.00
#
_symmetry.space_group_name_H-M   'P 1'
#
loop_
_entity.id
_entity.type
_entity.pdbx_description
1 polymer ?
#
loop_
_entity_poly.entity_id
_entity_poly.type
_entity_poly.pdbx_seq_one_letter_code
_entity_poly.pdbx_strand_id
1 'polypeptide(L)'
;MTLAFLGNVEGQKVHSLLPSFPKPSFQFGLLGYVDHLTFLPKKHPRVVAWHVECSQLVEAYQKDLIHWLQTHAFTFKERETFLPHITIARAPFSFQDWRKSFEPFPVVLKAIHLYESLGNLNYVSRWSYSLIPPFEEFEHTADVAFCIRGTTFADLCIHAQAALSFLFPPIRTFFPPMNGISSVEEIIQHLNAGITRADGRLGCPFKAVSLHGDIRESKNHFLEWEMIVDV
;
A
#
# COMPACT_ATOMS: atom_id res chain seq x y z
N MET A 1 7.63 -1.61 -6.17
CA MET A 1 6.75 -1.72 -7.35
C MET A 1 7.17 -0.68 -8.37
N THR A 2 7.33 -1.05 -9.64
CA THR A 2 7.80 -0.12 -10.69
C THR A 2 6.61 0.60 -11.34
N LEU A 3 6.58 1.94 -11.27
CA LEU A 3 5.55 2.75 -11.93
C LEU A 3 5.89 3.03 -13.40
N ALA A 4 7.15 3.37 -13.68
CA ALA A 4 7.68 3.60 -15.01
C ALA A 4 9.12 3.06 -15.09
N PHE A 5 9.49 2.48 -16.24
CA PHE A 5 10.85 2.03 -16.50
C PHE A 5 11.45 2.86 -17.63
N LEU A 6 12.45 3.69 -17.30
CA LEU A 6 13.07 4.62 -18.25
C LEU A 6 14.10 3.95 -19.17
N GLY A 7 14.65 2.80 -18.77
CA GLY A 7 15.73 2.14 -19.51
C GLY A 7 17.06 2.86 -19.37
N ASN A 8 17.87 2.82 -20.43
CA ASN A 8 19.15 3.52 -20.49
C ASN A 8 18.91 4.94 -21.03
N VAL A 9 19.02 5.94 -20.16
CA VAL A 9 18.78 7.35 -20.47
C VAL A 9 19.91 8.20 -19.93
N GLU A 10 20.13 9.37 -20.54
CA GLU A 10 21.13 10.31 -20.09
C GLU A 10 20.78 10.87 -18.69
N GLY A 11 21.69 10.68 -17.72
CA GLY A 11 21.47 11.11 -16.35
C GLY A 11 21.20 12.61 -16.22
N GLN A 12 21.91 13.45 -16.99
CA GLN A 12 21.71 14.91 -16.98
C GLN A 12 20.28 15.31 -17.35
N LYS A 13 19.71 14.66 -18.37
CA LYS A 13 18.32 14.86 -18.78
C LYS A 13 17.33 14.54 -17.66
N VAL A 14 17.59 13.49 -16.87
CA VAL A 14 16.70 13.13 -15.75
C VAL A 14 16.90 14.09 -14.58
N HIS A 15 18.14 14.44 -14.27
CA HIS A 15 18.48 15.35 -13.16
C HIS A 15 17.88 16.74 -13.32
N SER A 16 17.85 17.28 -14.55
CA SER A 16 17.26 18.59 -14.81
C SER A 16 15.74 18.63 -14.59
N LEU A 17 15.07 17.48 -14.58
CA LEU A 17 13.63 17.35 -14.38
C LEU A 17 13.22 17.07 -12.93
N LEU A 18 14.16 16.75 -12.04
CA LEU A 18 13.84 16.43 -10.64
C LEU A 18 13.08 17.54 -9.91
N PRO A 19 13.37 18.84 -10.11
CA PRO A 19 12.61 19.92 -9.45
C PRO A 19 11.13 19.96 -9.85
N SER A 20 10.78 19.44 -11.05
CA SER A 20 9.43 19.44 -11.60
C SER A 20 8.79 18.05 -11.63
N PHE A 21 9.40 17.05 -10.97
CA PHE A 21 8.87 15.69 -10.93
C PHE A 21 7.46 15.67 -10.31
N PRO A 22 6.47 15.03 -10.96
CA PRO A 22 5.08 15.13 -10.54
C PRO A 22 4.87 14.49 -9.17
N LYS A 23 4.34 15.27 -8.23
CA LYS A 23 3.89 14.76 -6.93
C LYS A 23 2.54 14.04 -7.10
N PRO A 24 2.27 12.97 -6.34
CA PRO A 24 0.96 12.34 -6.34
C PRO A 24 -0.11 13.30 -5.78
N SER A 25 -1.36 13.12 -6.20
CA SER A 25 -2.52 13.86 -5.67
C SER A 25 -2.93 13.41 -4.26
N PHE A 26 -2.44 12.26 -3.80
CA PHE A 26 -2.66 11.72 -2.47
C PHE A 26 -1.47 12.01 -1.54
N GLN A 27 -1.78 12.33 -0.28
CA GLN A 27 -0.77 12.64 0.73
C GLN A 27 -0.42 11.45 1.64
N PHE A 28 -1.37 10.53 1.84
CA PHE A 28 -1.19 9.34 2.68
C PHE A 28 -0.62 8.18 1.88
N GLY A 29 0.10 7.31 2.58
CA GLY A 29 0.55 6.04 2.02
C GLY A 29 -0.65 5.19 1.61
N LEU A 30 -0.67 4.75 0.36
CA LEU A 30 -1.78 3.95 -0.15
C LEU A 30 -1.64 2.50 0.27
N LEU A 31 -2.77 1.91 0.63
CA LEU A 31 -2.87 0.50 0.95
C LEU A 31 -2.91 -0.32 -0.34
N GLY A 32 -2.27 -1.49 -0.27
CA GLY A 32 -2.46 -2.55 -1.24
C GLY A 32 -2.56 -3.90 -0.55
N TYR A 33 -2.93 -4.91 -1.32
CA TYR A 33 -2.98 -6.28 -0.86
C TYR A 33 -2.27 -7.19 -1.85
N VAL A 34 -1.34 -7.97 -1.34
CA VAL A 34 -0.72 -9.04 -2.12
C VAL A 34 -1.66 -10.23 -2.06
N ASP A 35 -2.36 -10.49 -3.15
CA ASP A 35 -3.46 -11.45 -3.24
C ASP A 35 -3.04 -12.76 -3.92
N HIS A 36 -2.08 -12.71 -4.85
CA HIS A 36 -1.58 -13.90 -5.54
C HIS A 36 -0.15 -13.74 -6.09
N LEU A 37 0.46 -14.88 -6.45
CA LEU A 37 1.70 -14.93 -7.21
C LEU A 37 1.43 -14.84 -8.71
N THR A 38 2.19 -13.99 -9.38
CA THR A 38 2.22 -13.88 -10.84
C THR A 38 3.54 -14.39 -11.40
N PHE A 39 3.46 -15.17 -12.46
CA PHE A 39 4.60 -15.80 -13.15
C PHE A 39 4.79 -15.15 -14.52
N LEU A 40 5.92 -14.45 -14.72
CA LEU A 40 6.15 -13.60 -15.88
C LEU A 40 7.35 -14.03 -16.73
N PRO A 41 7.26 -14.00 -18.08
CA PRO A 41 6.03 -13.88 -18.87
C PRO A 41 5.17 -15.16 -18.82
N LYS A 42 3.86 -15.06 -19.10
CA LYS A 42 2.89 -16.17 -18.95
C LYS A 42 3.29 -17.50 -19.60
N LYS A 43 3.91 -17.49 -20.79
CA LYS A 43 4.27 -18.71 -21.55
C LYS A 43 5.57 -19.37 -21.09
N HIS A 44 6.57 -18.57 -20.71
CA HIS A 44 7.88 -19.06 -20.27
C HIS A 44 8.34 -18.27 -19.06
N PRO A 45 7.74 -18.49 -17.88
CA PRO A 45 8.01 -17.65 -16.73
C PRO A 45 9.47 -17.74 -16.30
N ARG A 46 10.11 -16.58 -16.21
CA ARG A 46 11.47 -16.40 -15.70
C ARG A 46 11.51 -15.54 -14.44
N VAL A 47 10.35 -15.05 -14.01
CA VAL A 47 10.17 -14.19 -12.85
C VAL A 47 8.96 -14.69 -12.09
N VAL A 48 9.09 -14.76 -10.76
CA VAL A 48 7.96 -14.83 -9.83
C VAL A 48 7.84 -13.48 -9.14
N ALA A 49 6.61 -12.98 -9.10
CA ALA A 49 6.29 -11.68 -8.54
C ALA A 49 5.04 -11.75 -7.68
N TRP A 50 4.96 -10.90 -6.66
CA TRP A 50 3.72 -10.61 -5.97
C TRP A 50 2.88 -9.70 -6.87
N HIS A 51 1.65 -10.09 -7.17
CA HIS A 51 0.66 -9.15 -7.64
C HIS A 51 0.22 -8.28 -6.47
N VAL A 52 -0.04 -6.99 -6.71
CA VAL A 52 -0.49 -6.07 -5.68
C VAL A 52 -1.81 -5.44 -6.13
N GLU A 53 -2.91 -5.84 -5.51
CA GLU A 53 -4.17 -5.13 -5.60
C GLU A 53 -3.99 -3.74 -4.96
N CYS A 54 -4.09 -2.67 -5.75
CA CYS A 54 -3.88 -1.29 -5.29
C CYS A 54 -5.11 -0.44 -5.51
N SER A 55 -5.19 0.68 -4.79
CA SER A 55 -6.15 1.75 -5.09
C SER A 55 -6.01 2.25 -6.54
N GLN A 56 -7.14 2.63 -7.15
CA GLN A 56 -7.19 3.27 -8.47
C GLN A 56 -6.35 4.55 -8.53
N LEU A 57 -6.06 5.18 -7.38
CA LEU A 57 -5.17 6.34 -7.28
C LEU A 57 -3.74 6.02 -7.73
N VAL A 58 -3.25 4.79 -7.52
CA VAL A 58 -1.93 4.36 -8.00
C VAL A 58 -1.92 4.30 -9.52
N GLU A 59 -2.97 3.74 -10.13
CA GLU A 59 -3.09 3.63 -11.58
C GLU A 59 -3.24 5.01 -12.23
N ALA A 60 -4.05 5.90 -11.63
CA ALA A 60 -4.19 7.29 -12.08
C ALA A 60 -2.84 8.02 -12.04
N TYR A 61 -2.13 7.96 -10.92
CA TYR A 61 -0.80 8.57 -10.82
C TYR A 61 0.21 7.96 -11.80
N GLN A 62 0.14 6.66 -12.04
CA GLN A 62 1.01 6.00 -13.02
C GLN A 62 0.75 6.52 -14.43
N LYS A 63 -0.51 6.72 -14.83
CA LYS A 63 -0.87 7.31 -16.12
C LYS A 63 -0.37 8.75 -16.25
N ASP A 64 -0.59 9.57 -15.21
CA ASP A 64 -0.12 10.95 -15.17
C ASP A 64 1.40 11.05 -15.27
N LEU A 65 2.12 10.17 -14.55
CA LEU A 65 3.57 10.07 -14.60
C LEU A 65 4.07 9.69 -15.99
N ILE A 66 3.46 8.70 -16.65
CA ILE A 66 3.83 8.31 -18.01
C ILE A 66 3.57 9.45 -18.99
N HIS A 67 2.42 10.11 -18.89
CA HIS A 67 2.10 11.26 -19.73
C HIS A 67 3.13 12.38 -19.55
N TRP A 68 3.45 12.74 -18.32
CA TRP A 68 4.49 13.73 -18.02
C TRP A 68 5.87 13.32 -18.53
N LEU A 69 6.25 12.04 -18.45
CA LEU A 69 7.52 11.56 -19.02
C LEU A 69 7.50 11.66 -20.56
N GLN A 70 6.37 11.41 -21.21
CA GLN A 70 6.23 11.55 -22.66
C GLN A 70 6.38 13.01 -23.12
N THR A 71 5.86 13.99 -22.38
CA THR A 71 6.05 15.42 -22.70
C THR A 71 7.52 15.85 -22.62
N HIS A 72 8.36 15.10 -21.89
CA HIS A 72 9.81 15.28 -21.81
C HIS A 72 10.60 14.33 -22.73
N ALA A 73 9.96 13.83 -23.79
CA ALA A 73 10.55 12.98 -24.81
C ALA A 73 11.17 11.67 -24.27
N PHE A 74 10.56 11.06 -23.24
CA PHE A 74 10.82 9.65 -22.91
C PHE A 74 9.87 8.74 -23.70
N THR A 75 10.40 7.62 -24.19
CA THR A 75 9.63 6.66 -24.98
C THR A 75 9.24 5.45 -24.15
N PHE A 76 7.96 5.07 -24.23
CA PHE A 76 7.44 3.88 -23.58
C PHE A 76 6.82 2.98 -24.64
N LYS A 77 7.05 1.68 -24.53
CA LYS A 77 6.30 0.71 -25.35
C LYS A 77 4.86 0.72 -24.89
N GLU A 78 3.92 0.77 -25.82
CA GLU A 78 2.52 0.49 -25.52
C GLU A 78 2.43 -0.86 -24.82
N ARG A 79 1.94 -0.84 -23.58
CA ARG A 79 1.58 -2.03 -22.83
C ARG A 79 0.07 -2.07 -22.76
N GLU A 80 -0.50 -3.27 -22.90
CA GLU A 80 -1.96 -3.45 -22.84
C GLU A 80 -2.56 -2.96 -21.51
N THR A 81 -1.83 -3.04 -20.39
CA THR A 81 -2.30 -2.54 -19.09
C THR A 81 -1.16 -2.38 -18.07
N PHE A 82 -1.29 -1.46 -17.12
CA PHE A 82 -0.44 -1.41 -15.93
C PHE A 82 -0.68 -2.64 -15.07
N LEU A 83 0.38 -3.40 -14.77
CA LEU A 83 0.33 -4.57 -13.90
C LEU A 83 1.08 -4.23 -12.61
N PRO A 84 0.40 -3.87 -11.51
CA PRO A 84 1.05 -3.59 -10.24
C PRO A 84 1.63 -4.89 -9.66
N HIS A 85 2.96 -5.00 -9.67
CA HIS A 85 3.66 -6.17 -9.14
C HIS A 85 5.03 -5.84 -8.55
N ILE A 86 5.53 -6.76 -7.72
CA ILE A 86 6.85 -6.70 -7.09
C ILE A 86 7.58 -8.01 -7.43
N THR A 87 8.70 -7.92 -8.15
CA THR A 87 9.54 -9.09 -8.45
C THR A 87 10.18 -9.61 -7.17
N ILE A 88 10.05 -10.92 -6.91
CA ILE A 88 10.60 -11.59 -5.72
C ILE A 88 11.84 -12.39 -6.10
N ALA A 89 11.73 -13.19 -7.16
CA ALA A 89 12.83 -14.02 -7.63
C ALA A 89 12.82 -14.17 -9.16
N ARG A 90 13.99 -14.49 -9.69
CA ARG A 90 14.23 -14.82 -11.09
C ARG A 90 14.63 -16.29 -11.19
N ALA A 91 14.37 -16.92 -12.34
CA ALA A 91 14.68 -18.32 -12.56
C ALA A 91 16.16 -18.64 -12.28
N PRO A 92 16.48 -19.85 -11.80
CA PRO A 92 15.58 -21.00 -11.63
C PRO A 92 14.72 -20.93 -10.35
N PHE A 93 13.49 -21.46 -10.41
CA PHE A 93 12.60 -21.64 -9.26
C PHE A 93 11.57 -22.76 -9.51
N SER A 94 10.98 -23.29 -8.44
CA SER A 94 9.89 -24.28 -8.50
C SER A 94 8.53 -23.60 -8.40
N PHE A 95 7.67 -23.81 -9.41
CA PHE A 95 6.31 -23.23 -9.42
C PHE A 95 5.44 -23.74 -8.29
N GLN A 96 5.55 -25.03 -7.97
CA GLN A 96 4.72 -25.67 -6.96
C GLN A 96 5.10 -25.19 -5.56
N ASP A 97 6.40 -25.06 -5.29
CA ASP A 97 6.87 -24.65 -3.96
C ASP A 97 6.46 -23.21 -3.66
N TRP A 98 6.66 -22.30 -4.63
CA TRP A 98 6.19 -20.92 -4.50
C TRP A 98 4.68 -20.84 -4.23
N ARG A 99 3.86 -21.57 -5.00
CA ARG A 99 2.41 -21.59 -4.80
C ARG A 99 1.99 -22.15 -3.44
N LYS A 100 2.68 -23.18 -2.95
CA LYS A 100 2.39 -23.79 -1.64
C LYS A 100 2.78 -22.87 -0.48
N SER A 101 3.84 -22.09 -0.63
CA SER A 101 4.36 -21.19 0.41
C SER A 101 3.68 -19.83 0.47
N PHE A 102 2.86 -19.49 -0.53
CA PHE A 102 2.29 -18.16 -0.63
C PHE A 102 1.06 -18.01 0.26
N GLU A 103 1.10 -16.99 1.11
CA GLU A 103 -0.05 -16.50 1.86
C GLU A 103 -0.29 -15.04 1.47
N PRO A 104 -1.56 -14.61 1.32
CA PRO A 104 -1.87 -13.22 1.06
C PRO A 104 -1.54 -12.31 2.25
N PHE A 105 -1.05 -11.10 1.99
CA PHE A 105 -0.70 -10.14 3.05
C PHE A 105 -0.88 -8.69 2.60
N PRO A 106 -1.17 -7.76 3.52
CA PRO A 106 -1.30 -6.35 3.19
C PRO A 106 0.06 -5.68 2.94
N VAL A 107 0.07 -4.61 2.15
CA VAL A 107 1.23 -3.77 1.91
C VAL A 107 0.85 -2.30 1.99
N VAL A 108 1.81 -1.43 2.35
CA VAL A 108 1.62 0.02 2.38
C VAL A 108 2.68 0.66 1.49
N LEU A 109 2.24 1.50 0.56
CA LEU A 109 3.10 2.31 -0.29
C LEU A 109 3.48 3.58 0.46
N LYS A 110 4.69 3.62 1.04
CA LYS A 110 5.13 4.71 1.93
C LYS A 110 5.84 5.87 1.23
N ALA A 111 6.38 5.63 0.04
CA ALA A 111 7.15 6.63 -0.68
C ALA A 111 7.20 6.31 -2.18
N ILE A 112 7.43 7.37 -2.96
CA ILE A 112 7.73 7.28 -4.38
C ILE A 112 9.19 7.65 -4.55
N HIS A 113 9.90 6.86 -5.36
CA HIS A 113 11.31 7.06 -5.59
C HIS A 113 11.62 7.03 -7.08
N LEU A 114 12.58 7.87 -7.48
CA LEU A 114 13.35 7.65 -8.68
C LEU A 114 14.61 6.87 -8.29
N TYR A 115 14.78 5.69 -8.86
CA TYR A 115 15.97 4.87 -8.67
C TYR A 115 16.83 4.84 -9.94
N GLU A 116 18.14 4.95 -9.74
CA GLU A 116 19.13 4.55 -10.73
C GLU A 116 19.60 3.11 -10.44
N SER A 117 19.69 2.27 -11.48
CA SER A 117 20.16 0.89 -11.38
C SER A 117 21.62 0.80 -11.83
N LEU A 118 22.55 0.54 -10.89
CA LEU A 118 24.00 0.53 -11.12
C LEU A 118 24.57 -0.86 -11.51
N GLY A 119 23.72 -1.75 -12.03
CA GLY A 119 24.07 -3.15 -12.29
C GLY A 119 24.00 -4.02 -11.03
N ASN A 120 24.02 -5.35 -11.20
CA ASN A 120 23.90 -6.34 -10.11
C ASN A 120 22.72 -6.09 -9.15
N LEU A 121 21.61 -5.53 -9.67
CA LEU A 121 20.42 -5.19 -8.89
C LEU A 121 20.67 -4.17 -7.77
N ASN A 122 21.73 -3.36 -7.88
CA ASN A 122 21.98 -2.24 -6.99
C ASN A 122 21.16 -1.03 -7.42
N TYR A 123 20.35 -0.50 -6.51
CA TYR A 123 19.51 0.67 -6.76
C TYR A 123 19.91 1.81 -5.83
N VAL A 124 20.09 3.02 -6.39
CA VAL A 124 20.37 4.25 -5.64
C VAL A 124 19.23 5.23 -5.86
N SER A 125 18.64 5.73 -4.78
CA SER A 125 17.61 6.75 -4.87
C SER A 125 18.23 8.08 -5.32
N ARG A 126 17.70 8.66 -6.40
CA ARG A 126 18.07 9.98 -6.92
C ARG A 126 17.07 11.05 -6.54
N TRP A 127 15.84 10.64 -6.24
CA TRP A 127 14.76 11.49 -5.75
C TRP A 127 13.80 10.63 -4.94
N SER A 128 13.22 11.22 -3.90
CA SER A 128 12.26 10.58 -3.02
C SER A 128 11.16 11.55 -2.63
N TYR A 129 9.94 11.05 -2.58
CA TYR A 129 8.78 11.73 -2.04
C TYR A 129 8.11 10.83 -1.02
N SER A 130 8.21 11.20 0.25
CA SER A 130 7.61 10.47 1.36
C SER A 130 6.12 10.79 1.47
N LEU A 131 5.32 9.77 1.69
CA LEU A 131 3.90 9.89 2.00
C LEU A 131 3.71 9.82 3.51
N ILE A 132 2.66 10.45 4.01
CA ILE A 132 2.29 10.37 5.42
C ILE A 132 1.83 8.93 5.71
N PRO A 133 2.39 8.25 6.72
CA PRO A 133 1.95 6.90 7.06
C PRO A 133 0.45 6.88 7.43
N PRO A 134 -0.36 6.00 6.82
CA PRO A 134 -1.80 5.91 7.11
C PRO A 134 -2.08 5.46 8.54
N PHE A 135 -1.16 4.69 9.11
CA PHE A 135 -1.16 4.29 10.51
C PHE A 135 0.27 4.02 10.99
N GLU A 136 0.51 4.16 12.29
CA GLU A 136 1.74 3.79 12.97
C GLU A 136 1.42 3.14 14.31
N GLU A 137 2.06 2.00 14.59
CA GLU A 137 1.99 1.38 15.91
C GLU A 137 2.84 2.17 16.90
N PHE A 138 2.36 2.32 18.14
CA PHE A 138 3.10 2.96 19.22
C PHE A 138 2.96 2.19 20.53
N GLU A 139 3.93 2.36 21.43
CA GLU A 139 3.91 1.72 22.74
C GLU A 139 2.77 2.27 23.60
N HIS A 140 1.91 1.39 24.09
CA HIS A 140 0.83 1.72 25.01
C HIS A 140 0.79 0.71 26.16
N THR A 141 0.38 1.17 27.35
CA THR A 141 0.49 0.38 28.59
C THR A 141 -0.53 -0.76 28.69
N ALA A 142 -1.64 -0.65 27.97
CA ALA A 142 -2.75 -1.59 28.09
C ALA A 142 -2.66 -2.74 27.07
N ASP A 143 -2.34 -2.45 25.79
CA ASP A 143 -2.41 -3.39 24.67
C ASP A 143 -1.72 -2.80 23.40
N VAL A 144 -1.99 -3.36 22.22
CA VAL A 144 -1.58 -2.82 20.92
C VAL A 144 -2.31 -1.49 20.65
N ALA A 145 -1.56 -0.47 20.22
CA ALA A 145 -2.11 0.83 19.89
C ALA A 145 -1.58 1.36 18.56
N PHE A 146 -2.45 2.05 17.82
CA PHE A 146 -2.12 2.67 16.55
C PHE A 146 -2.56 4.13 16.49
N CYS A 147 -1.71 4.98 15.92
CA CYS A 147 -2.10 6.30 15.46
C CYS A 147 -2.60 6.17 14.02
N ILE A 148 -3.92 6.26 13.82
CA ILE A 148 -4.57 6.20 12.51
C ILE A 148 -4.76 7.61 11.97
N ARG A 149 -4.45 7.84 10.69
CA ARG A 149 -4.51 9.18 10.07
C ARG A 149 -5.33 9.16 8.80
N GLY A 150 -6.14 10.18 8.52
CA GLY A 150 -6.97 10.22 7.31
C GLY A 150 -7.53 11.61 7.02
N THR A 151 -7.98 11.88 5.79
CA THR A 151 -8.68 13.15 5.49
C THR A 151 -10.17 13.09 5.79
N THR A 152 -10.73 11.88 5.87
CA THR A 152 -12.15 11.62 6.14
C THR A 152 -12.31 10.46 7.11
N PHE A 153 -13.52 10.30 7.68
CA PHE A 153 -13.84 9.11 8.47
C PHE A 153 -13.77 7.81 7.66
N ALA A 154 -14.06 7.86 6.36
CA ALA A 154 -13.86 6.73 5.47
C ALA A 154 -12.37 6.35 5.37
N ASP A 155 -11.48 7.34 5.21
CA ASP A 155 -10.02 7.09 5.21
C ASP A 155 -9.56 6.48 6.53
N LEU A 156 -10.01 7.04 7.67
CA LEU A 156 -9.70 6.49 8.99
C LEU A 156 -10.14 5.04 9.13
N CYS A 157 -11.34 4.70 8.67
CA CYS A 157 -11.83 3.32 8.69
C CYS A 157 -10.94 2.41 7.82
N ILE A 158 -10.64 2.81 6.58
CA ILE A 158 -9.80 2.05 5.65
C ILE A 158 -8.41 1.81 6.26
N HIS A 159 -7.80 2.85 6.83
CA HIS A 159 -6.47 2.75 7.43
C HIS A 159 -6.45 1.95 8.74
N ALA A 160 -7.52 2.02 9.54
CA ALA A 160 -7.68 1.17 10.73
C ALA A 160 -7.86 -0.31 10.37
N GLN A 161 -8.68 -0.63 9.36
CA GLN A 161 -8.80 -1.99 8.82
C GLN A 161 -7.45 -2.53 8.36
N ALA A 162 -6.63 -1.67 7.75
CA ALA A 162 -5.29 -2.04 7.32
C ALA A 162 -4.38 -2.33 8.51
N ALA A 163 -4.35 -1.48 9.53
CA ALA A 163 -3.57 -1.70 10.74
C ALA A 163 -3.89 -3.08 11.36
N LEU A 164 -5.17 -3.42 11.50
CA LEU A 164 -5.60 -4.74 11.96
C LEU A 164 -5.16 -5.86 11.02
N SER A 165 -5.27 -5.65 9.71
CA SER A 165 -4.84 -6.65 8.70
C SER A 165 -3.33 -6.87 8.70
N PHE A 166 -2.51 -5.91 9.13
CA PHE A 166 -1.06 -6.12 9.26
C PHE A 166 -0.71 -7.08 10.40
N LEU A 167 -1.50 -7.09 11.47
CA LEU A 167 -1.34 -8.01 12.59
C LEU A 167 -2.05 -9.35 12.36
N PHE A 168 -3.18 -9.35 11.65
CA PHE A 168 -3.92 -10.56 11.30
C PHE A 168 -4.46 -10.49 9.86
N PRO A 169 -3.64 -10.82 8.84
CA PRO A 169 -4.01 -10.67 7.42
C PRO A 169 -5.37 -11.25 6.99
N PRO A 170 -5.81 -12.42 7.50
CA PRO A 170 -7.12 -12.96 7.14
C PRO A 170 -8.31 -12.05 7.47
N ILE A 171 -8.17 -11.14 8.46
CA ILE A 171 -9.28 -10.27 8.93
C ILE A 171 -9.88 -9.40 7.82
N ARG A 172 -9.09 -9.05 6.80
CA ARG A 172 -9.50 -8.20 5.67
C ARG A 172 -10.85 -8.64 5.07
N THR A 173 -11.07 -9.94 4.94
CA THR A 173 -12.28 -10.49 4.27
C THR A 173 -13.54 -10.48 5.14
N PHE A 174 -13.43 -10.09 6.41
CA PHE A 174 -14.54 -10.13 7.37
C PHE A 174 -15.19 -8.77 7.60
N PHE A 175 -14.54 -7.68 7.22
CA PHE A 175 -15.11 -6.34 7.32
C PHE A 175 -16.33 -6.21 6.40
N PRO A 176 -17.47 -5.68 6.90
CA PRO A 176 -18.63 -5.44 6.07
C PRO A 176 -18.33 -4.38 4.98
N PRO A 177 -19.16 -4.28 3.93
CA PRO A 177 -19.09 -3.16 3.01
C PRO A 177 -19.19 -1.81 3.76
N MET A 178 -18.36 -0.86 3.36
CA MET A 178 -18.33 0.47 3.95
C MET A 178 -19.47 1.32 3.39
N ASN A 179 -20.52 1.53 4.17
CA ASN A 179 -21.68 2.34 3.78
C ASN A 179 -21.82 3.54 4.72
N GLY A 180 -21.46 4.73 4.22
CA GLY A 180 -21.83 6.00 4.87
C GLY A 180 -21.22 6.26 6.25
N ILE A 181 -19.96 5.87 6.48
CA ILE A 181 -19.27 6.15 7.75
C ILE A 181 -19.10 7.66 7.92
N SER A 182 -19.64 8.19 9.01
CA SER A 182 -19.73 9.60 9.34
C SER A 182 -19.18 9.96 10.73
N SER A 183 -18.90 8.97 11.59
CA SER A 183 -18.34 9.18 12.92
C SER A 183 -17.36 8.07 13.34
N VAL A 184 -16.63 8.29 14.44
CA VAL A 184 -15.68 7.32 15.00
C VAL A 184 -16.39 6.11 15.59
N GLU A 185 -17.53 6.32 16.23
CA GLU A 185 -18.34 5.26 16.80
C GLU A 185 -18.79 4.29 15.71
N GLU A 186 -19.16 4.80 14.53
CA GLU A 186 -19.49 3.98 13.37
C GLU A 186 -18.28 3.20 12.85
N ILE A 187 -17.07 3.81 12.87
CA ILE A 187 -15.83 3.10 12.55
C ILE A 187 -15.61 1.95 13.54
N ILE A 188 -15.72 2.21 14.84
CA ILE A 188 -15.50 1.20 15.89
C ILE A 188 -16.50 0.06 15.77
N GLN A 189 -17.78 0.37 15.59
CA GLN A 189 -18.82 -0.63 15.34
C GLN A 189 -18.51 -1.47 14.10
N HIS A 190 -18.05 -0.84 13.02
CA HIS A 190 -17.68 -1.50 11.78
C HIS A 190 -16.49 -2.46 11.97
N LEU A 191 -15.42 -2.00 12.64
CA LEU A 191 -14.22 -2.82 12.91
C LEU A 191 -14.55 -3.99 13.84
N ASN A 192 -15.28 -3.75 14.92
CA ASN A 192 -15.68 -4.79 15.88
C ASN A 192 -16.62 -5.83 15.27
N ALA A 193 -17.49 -5.43 14.33
CA ALA A 193 -18.28 -6.37 13.54
C ALA A 193 -17.39 -7.29 12.68
N GLY A 194 -16.31 -6.76 12.09
CA GLY A 194 -15.31 -7.54 11.37
C GLY A 194 -14.55 -8.51 12.27
N ILE A 195 -14.08 -8.02 13.43
CA ILE A 195 -13.38 -8.83 14.45
C ILE A 195 -14.24 -9.99 14.93
N THR A 196 -15.49 -9.71 15.32
CA THR A 196 -16.42 -10.74 15.81
C THR A 196 -16.66 -11.84 14.77
N ARG A 197 -16.79 -11.46 13.48
CA ARG A 197 -16.97 -12.43 12.38
C ARG A 197 -15.72 -13.25 12.10
N ALA A 198 -14.55 -12.63 12.18
CA ALA A 198 -13.27 -13.31 12.00
C ALA A 198 -13.04 -14.31 13.14
N ASP A 199 -13.32 -13.89 14.38
CA ASP A 199 -13.15 -14.73 15.57
C ASP A 199 -14.03 -15.97 15.51
N GLY A 200 -15.33 -15.79 15.24
CA GLY A 200 -16.27 -16.91 15.14
C GLY A 200 -16.00 -17.90 14.00
N ARG A 201 -15.08 -17.60 13.07
CA ARG A 201 -14.77 -18.46 11.92
C ARG A 201 -13.35 -19.01 11.91
N LEU A 202 -12.34 -18.23 12.30
CA LEU A 202 -10.93 -18.59 12.22
C LEU A 202 -10.19 -18.49 13.55
N GLY A 203 -10.81 -17.90 14.59
CA GLY A 203 -10.11 -17.38 15.76
C GLY A 203 -9.39 -16.09 15.41
N CYS A 204 -9.71 -15.01 16.13
CA CYS A 204 -9.13 -13.69 15.92
C CYS A 204 -8.28 -13.33 17.15
N PRO A 205 -7.05 -12.84 16.97
CA PRO A 205 -6.23 -12.40 18.10
C PRO A 205 -6.71 -11.09 18.72
N PHE A 206 -7.74 -10.45 18.16
CA PHE A 206 -8.30 -9.21 18.68
C PHE A 206 -9.65 -9.50 19.34
N LYS A 207 -9.88 -8.94 20.53
CA LYS A 207 -11.17 -8.94 21.22
C LYS A 207 -12.04 -7.77 20.79
N ALA A 208 -11.46 -6.57 20.74
CA ALA A 208 -12.17 -5.36 20.37
C ALA A 208 -11.22 -4.22 19.97
N VAL A 209 -11.77 -3.24 19.25
CA VAL A 209 -11.19 -1.93 19.04
C VAL A 209 -11.96 -0.91 19.90
N SER A 210 -11.24 0.00 20.54
CA SER A 210 -11.80 1.08 21.32
C SER A 210 -11.15 2.43 20.98
N LEU A 211 -11.83 3.51 21.37
CA LEU A 211 -11.34 4.88 21.24
C LEU A 211 -10.54 5.27 22.48
N HIS A 212 -9.35 5.81 22.30
CA HIS A 212 -8.65 6.55 23.33
C HIS A 212 -8.57 8.04 22.97
N GLY A 213 -9.17 8.90 23.81
CA GLY A 213 -9.22 10.35 23.57
C GLY A 213 -10.16 10.77 22.44
N ASP A 214 -10.07 12.04 22.04
CA ASP A 214 -10.83 12.60 20.93
C ASP A 214 -10.05 12.50 19.61
N ILE A 215 -10.76 12.49 18.47
CA ILE A 215 -10.10 12.74 17.18
C ILE A 215 -9.48 14.13 17.19
N ARG A 216 -8.20 14.18 16.85
CA ARG A 216 -7.46 15.42 16.73
C ARG A 216 -7.39 15.84 15.28
N GLU A 217 -7.67 17.10 15.00
CA GLU A 217 -7.32 17.69 13.72
C GLU A 217 -5.85 18.13 13.78
N SER A 218 -5.02 17.56 12.91
CA SER A 218 -3.62 17.92 12.77
C SER A 218 -3.47 19.30 12.12
N LYS A 219 -2.33 19.96 12.36
CA LYS A 219 -1.97 21.25 11.73
C LYS A 219 -2.00 21.23 10.20
N ASN A 220 -1.92 20.05 9.61
CA ASN A 220 -1.97 19.83 8.16
C ASN A 220 -3.37 19.45 7.66
N HIS A 221 -4.44 19.76 8.41
CA HIS A 221 -5.85 19.54 8.05
C HIS A 221 -6.19 18.07 7.74
N PHE A 222 -5.70 17.16 8.58
CA PHE A 222 -6.12 15.77 8.55
C PHE A 222 -6.49 15.28 9.96
N LEU A 223 -7.28 14.22 10.03
CA LEU A 223 -7.76 13.60 11.26
C LEU A 223 -6.74 12.60 11.78
N GLU A 224 -6.53 12.60 13.09
CA GLU A 224 -5.76 11.59 13.82
C GLU A 224 -6.63 10.91 14.87
N TRP A 225 -6.56 9.59 14.93
CA TRP A 225 -7.26 8.76 15.90
C TRP A 225 -6.26 7.82 16.60
N GLU A 226 -6.21 7.88 17.93
CA GLU A 226 -5.54 6.88 18.77
C GLU A 226 -6.46 5.67 18.95
N MET A 227 -6.20 4.63 18.15
CA MET A 227 -6.94 3.37 18.16
C MET A 227 -6.25 2.37 19.11
N ILE A 228 -7.00 1.83 20.07
CA ILE A 228 -6.54 0.75 20.95
C ILE A 228 -7.18 -0.55 20.49
N VAL A 229 -6.38 -1.61 20.44
CA VAL A 229 -6.81 -2.95 20.05
C VAL A 229 -6.58 -3.90 21.21
N ASP A 230 -7.67 -4.33 21.85
CA ASP A 230 -7.64 -5.31 22.91
C ASP A 230 -7.30 -6.68 22.30
N VAL A 231 -6.27 -7.36 22.80
CA VAL A 231 -5.83 -8.70 22.32
C VAL A 231 -6.18 -9.82 23.28
#